data_AF-A0A0K1EK53-F1
#
_entry.id   AF-A0A0K1EK53-F1
#
_cell.length_a   1.000
_cell.length_b   1.000
_cell.length_c   1.000
_cell.angle_alpha   90.00
_cell.angle_beta   90.00
_cell.angle_gamma   90.00
#
_symmetry.space_group_name_H-M   'P 1'
#
loop_
_entity.id
_entity.type
_entity.pdbx_description
1 polymer ?
#
loop_
_entity_poly.entity_id
_entity_poly.type
_entity_poly.pdbx_seq_one_letter_code
_entity_poly.pdbx_strand_id
1 'polypeptide(L)'
;MLASSYPSLECIDRTSLAALRFAESRWNCPSTRTDLPSTPVAHMPTLVLSHRYSPDSNALFSAALAAFWDVERLHTFRCPEGLAERDPVFYGETLLADAILDDLRLALLEPTADWLPGLPRVHRLRDVRLTTLAEAVTLRERTFIKPTDEKLFPARVYEGGAALDPDPKLPPDLPVLVSEPVVFEVEFRFFILERRVATFSPYIRGGEIARSADGAWEADPQESAAATATVQALLADPDVALPPAVVVDIGHMAGRGWGVVEANPAWASGLCGSDPALVLPVLRRCAVPRSHLTEGDTRWVRPSG
;
A
#
# COMPACT_ATOMS: atom_id res chain seq x y z
N MET A 1 -20.20 53.13 -9.69
CA MET A 1 -19.55 54.42 -10.05
C MET A 1 -18.56 54.71 -8.93
N LEU A 2 -17.26 54.81 -9.23
CA LEU A 2 -16.12 54.93 -8.28
C LEU A 2 -15.90 53.65 -7.42
N ALA A 3 -14.76 52.93 -7.43
CA ALA A 3 -13.34 53.30 -7.20
C ALA A 3 -13.07 53.59 -5.70
N SER A 4 -11.97 53.20 -5.04
CA SER A 4 -10.69 52.55 -5.42
C SER A 4 -10.09 51.86 -4.14
N SER A 5 -8.96 51.13 -4.05
CA SER A 5 -7.76 50.86 -4.89
C SER A 5 -7.13 49.49 -4.51
N TYR A 6 -6.18 49.00 -5.31
CA TYR A 6 -5.10 48.07 -4.89
C TYR A 6 -3.76 48.82 -4.79
N PRO A 7 -2.81 48.44 -3.92
CA PRO A 7 -1.42 48.87 -4.03
C PRO A 7 -0.59 47.88 -4.88
N SER A 8 0.01 48.39 -5.95
CA SER A 8 1.07 47.74 -6.71
C SER A 8 2.44 48.16 -6.18
N LEU A 9 3.40 47.22 -6.10
CA LEU A 9 4.82 47.55 -5.92
C LEU A 9 5.70 46.66 -6.83
N GLU A 10 5.96 47.15 -8.03
CA GLU A 10 7.25 46.90 -8.67
C GLU A 10 8.28 47.85 -8.04
N CYS A 11 9.44 47.33 -7.62
CA CYS A 11 10.75 47.95 -7.86
C CYS A 11 11.87 47.10 -7.23
N ILE A 12 12.59 46.28 -8.03
CA ILE A 12 13.99 45.96 -7.75
C ILE A 12 14.81 46.17 -9.03
N ASP A 13 15.91 46.88 -8.82
CA ASP A 13 16.85 47.51 -9.76
C ASP A 13 17.49 46.55 -10.81
N ARG A 14 17.67 47.07 -12.03
CA ARG A 14 18.46 46.46 -13.11
C ARG A 14 19.90 47.01 -13.13
N THR A 15 20.76 46.56 -12.22
CA THR A 15 22.19 46.96 -12.28
C THR A 15 23.15 45.78 -12.02
N SER A 16 23.63 45.14 -13.09
CA SER A 16 24.99 44.55 -13.25
C SER A 16 25.17 43.82 -14.59
N LEU A 17 25.22 44.58 -15.69
CA LEU A 17 25.53 44.09 -17.04
C LEU A 17 26.95 44.57 -17.42
N ALA A 18 28.01 44.00 -16.83
CA ALA A 18 29.39 44.31 -17.20
C ALA A 18 30.43 43.28 -16.69
N ALA A 19 30.66 42.19 -17.44
CA ALA A 19 31.91 41.44 -17.39
C ALA A 19 32.14 40.63 -18.68
N LEU A 20 33.36 40.69 -19.20
CA LEU A 20 33.98 39.72 -20.13
C LEU A 20 33.38 39.59 -21.56
N ARG A 21 33.70 40.58 -22.40
CA ARG A 21 34.11 40.31 -23.79
C ARG A 21 35.64 40.16 -23.82
N PHE A 22 36.16 39.03 -24.29
CA PHE A 22 37.35 38.89 -25.16
C PHE A 22 37.77 37.41 -25.27
N ALA A 23 37.61 36.81 -26.46
CA ALA A 23 38.46 35.75 -27.03
C ALA A 23 37.77 35.11 -28.25
N GLU A 24 37.77 35.79 -29.40
CA GLU A 24 37.59 35.07 -30.66
C GLU A 24 38.88 34.27 -30.93
N SER A 25 38.81 32.94 -30.84
CA SER A 25 39.84 32.07 -31.40
C SER A 25 39.18 30.95 -32.21
N ARG A 26 39.57 30.87 -33.48
CA ARG A 26 39.01 29.92 -34.45
C ARG A 26 39.61 28.54 -34.18
N TRP A 27 38.79 27.61 -33.70
CA TRP A 27 39.14 26.19 -33.65
C TRP A 27 38.26 25.43 -34.63
N ASN A 28 38.91 24.89 -35.66
CA ASN A 28 38.30 24.11 -36.71
C ASN A 28 38.44 22.62 -36.32
N CYS A 29 37.34 21.93 -36.03
CA CYS A 29 37.31 20.48 -35.75
C CYS A 29 36.01 19.85 -36.26
N PRO A 30 35.97 18.53 -36.55
CA PRO A 30 35.14 18.02 -37.64
C PRO A 30 33.72 17.65 -37.24
N SER A 31 32.85 17.54 -38.26
CA SER A 31 31.52 16.96 -38.16
C SER A 31 31.55 15.45 -37.96
N THR A 32 31.69 15.00 -36.72
CA THR A 32 31.31 13.66 -36.28
C THR A 32 30.10 13.77 -35.36
N ARG A 33 28.93 13.33 -35.86
CA ARG A 33 27.72 13.17 -35.05
C ARG A 33 27.96 11.97 -34.13
N THR A 34 28.46 12.22 -32.93
CA THR A 34 28.49 11.23 -31.86
C THR A 34 27.07 11.12 -31.31
N ASP A 35 26.45 9.94 -31.45
CA ASP A 35 25.18 9.68 -30.80
C ASP A 35 25.42 9.67 -29.28
N LEU A 36 25.02 10.77 -28.63
CA LEU A 36 24.90 10.82 -27.19
C LEU A 36 23.87 9.74 -26.79
N PRO A 37 24.16 8.87 -25.81
CA PRO A 37 23.17 7.94 -25.32
C PRO A 37 21.97 8.76 -24.85
N SER A 38 20.81 8.52 -25.47
CA SER A 38 19.56 9.16 -25.08
C SER A 38 19.34 8.89 -23.59
N THR A 39 19.38 9.96 -22.78
CA THR A 39 18.95 9.89 -21.38
C THR A 39 17.59 9.18 -21.38
N PRO A 40 17.40 8.09 -20.62
CA PRO A 40 16.11 7.43 -20.59
C PRO A 40 15.09 8.48 -20.16
N VAL A 41 14.09 8.70 -21.03
CA VAL A 41 12.96 9.55 -20.67
C VAL A 41 12.37 8.90 -19.43
N ALA A 42 12.38 9.62 -18.30
CA ALA A 42 11.75 9.12 -17.09
C ALA A 42 10.25 9.02 -17.38
N HIS A 43 9.79 7.81 -17.70
CA HIS A 43 8.39 7.56 -17.99
C HIS A 43 7.57 7.98 -16.76
N MET A 44 6.55 8.81 -17.00
CA MET A 44 5.58 9.17 -15.97
C MET A 44 4.82 7.89 -15.59
N PRO A 45 4.66 7.57 -14.30
CA PRO A 45 3.98 6.34 -13.91
C PRO A 45 2.53 6.34 -14.39
N THR A 46 2.02 5.16 -14.76
CA THR A 46 0.61 4.98 -15.10
C THR A 46 -0.09 4.25 -13.97
N LEU A 47 -0.96 4.92 -13.21
CA LEU A 47 -1.80 4.27 -12.23
C LEU A 47 -2.83 3.38 -12.95
N VAL A 48 -2.76 2.06 -12.73
CA VAL A 48 -3.68 1.07 -13.30
C VAL A 48 -4.78 0.77 -12.28
N LEU A 49 -6.03 1.06 -12.65
CA LEU A 49 -7.22 0.88 -11.80
C LEU A 49 -8.17 -0.17 -12.38
N SER A 50 -8.91 -0.86 -11.49
CA SER A 50 -9.97 -1.78 -11.91
C SER A 50 -11.18 -1.07 -12.55
N HIS A 51 -12.04 -1.83 -13.22
CA HIS A 51 -13.29 -1.32 -13.79
C HIS A 51 -14.26 -0.76 -12.74
N ARG A 52 -14.07 -1.09 -11.45
CA ARG A 52 -14.95 -0.66 -10.36
C ARG A 52 -14.60 0.74 -9.89
N TYR A 53 -15.62 1.58 -9.78
CA TYR A 53 -15.50 2.89 -9.17
C TYR A 53 -15.80 2.76 -7.67
N SER A 54 -14.75 2.87 -6.86
CA SER A 54 -14.84 3.08 -5.40
C SER A 54 -14.41 4.51 -5.05
N PRO A 55 -14.78 5.04 -3.87
CA PRO A 55 -14.25 6.30 -3.34
C PRO A 55 -12.72 6.35 -3.40
N ASP A 56 -12.07 5.26 -2.98
CA ASP A 56 -10.63 5.06 -2.97
C ASP A 56 -10.02 5.15 -4.39
N SER A 57 -10.61 4.47 -5.37
CA SER A 57 -10.15 4.54 -6.77
C SER A 57 -10.28 5.94 -7.37
N ASN A 58 -11.27 6.72 -6.91
CA ASN A 58 -11.49 8.10 -7.36
C ASN A 58 -10.53 9.08 -6.67
N ALA A 59 -10.20 8.83 -5.40
CA ALA A 59 -9.20 9.58 -4.65
C ALA A 59 -7.80 9.36 -5.25
N LEU A 60 -7.42 8.11 -5.53
CA LEU A 60 -6.16 7.78 -6.21
C LEU A 60 -6.10 8.33 -7.64
N PHE A 61 -7.18 8.22 -8.43
CA PHE A 61 -7.28 8.85 -9.75
C PHE A 61 -6.99 10.36 -9.68
N SER A 62 -7.62 11.06 -8.73
CA SER A 62 -7.47 12.51 -8.56
C SER A 62 -6.06 12.89 -8.09
N ALA A 63 -5.49 12.13 -7.15
CA ALA A 63 -4.12 12.32 -6.68
C ALA A 63 -3.09 12.04 -7.77
N ALA A 64 -3.30 11.01 -8.59
CA ALA A 64 -2.41 10.66 -9.70
C ALA A 64 -2.34 11.79 -10.73
N LEU A 65 -3.49 12.32 -11.17
CA LEU A 65 -3.52 13.48 -12.07
C LEU A 65 -2.84 14.71 -11.45
N ALA A 66 -3.05 14.97 -10.16
CA ALA A 66 -2.38 16.08 -9.45
C ALA A 66 -0.87 15.87 -9.30
N ALA A 67 -0.39 14.63 -9.27
CA ALA A 67 1.02 14.24 -9.26
C ALA A 67 1.63 14.16 -10.68
N PHE A 68 0.89 14.52 -11.73
CA PHE A 68 1.27 14.34 -13.14
C PHE A 68 1.62 12.87 -13.48
N TRP A 69 0.80 11.95 -13.01
CA TRP A 69 0.81 10.54 -13.44
C TRP A 69 -0.25 10.33 -14.52
N ASP A 70 0.02 9.40 -15.41
CA ASP A 70 -1.00 8.83 -16.29
C ASP A 70 -1.96 7.96 -15.45
N VAL A 71 -3.18 7.76 -15.94
CA VAL A 71 -4.14 6.82 -15.32
C VAL A 71 -4.80 5.97 -16.38
N GLU A 72 -4.77 4.66 -16.20
CA GLU A 72 -5.41 3.66 -17.05
C GLU A 72 -6.48 2.93 -16.24
N ARG A 73 -7.74 3.02 -16.64
CA ARG A 73 -8.83 2.28 -15.97
C ARG A 73 -9.28 1.12 -16.84
N LEU A 74 -8.96 -0.09 -16.39
CA LEU A 74 -9.25 -1.31 -17.12
C LEU A 74 -10.75 -1.54 -17.22
N HIS A 75 -11.23 -1.89 -18.42
CA HIS A 75 -12.64 -2.25 -18.66
C HIS A 75 -12.89 -3.77 -18.74
N THR A 76 -11.81 -4.57 -18.78
CA THR A 76 -11.87 -6.04 -18.82
C THR A 76 -10.68 -6.63 -18.05
N PHE A 77 -10.69 -7.95 -17.80
CA PHE A 77 -9.56 -8.70 -17.26
C PHE A 77 -8.50 -9.00 -18.35
N ARG A 78 -8.07 -7.95 -19.07
CA ARG A 78 -7.03 -8.01 -20.11
C ARG A 78 -6.21 -6.73 -20.06
N CYS A 79 -4.90 -6.86 -20.21
CA CYS A 79 -4.01 -5.70 -20.35
C CYS A 79 -4.20 -5.05 -21.74
N PRO A 80 -4.42 -3.73 -21.82
CA PRO A 80 -4.31 -2.96 -23.06
C PRO A 80 -2.92 -3.07 -23.70
N GLU A 81 -2.86 -3.01 -25.02
CA GLU A 81 -1.61 -3.03 -25.77
C GLU A 81 -0.69 -1.85 -25.36
N GLY A 82 0.59 -2.15 -25.13
CA GLY A 82 1.59 -1.15 -24.74
C GLY A 82 1.53 -0.68 -23.28
N LEU A 83 0.55 -1.07 -22.46
CA LEU A 83 0.44 -0.61 -21.07
C LEU A 83 1.64 -1.02 -20.19
N ALA A 84 2.21 -2.21 -20.42
CA ALA A 84 3.41 -2.68 -19.72
C ALA A 84 4.61 -1.72 -19.83
N GLU A 85 4.69 -0.96 -20.93
CA GLU A 85 5.83 -0.07 -21.22
C GLU A 85 5.61 1.37 -20.70
N ARG A 86 4.49 1.63 -19.99
CA ARG A 86 4.09 2.95 -19.46
C ARG A 86 4.34 3.11 -17.95
N ASP A 87 5.33 2.41 -17.40
CA ASP A 87 5.64 2.32 -15.95
C ASP A 87 4.37 2.08 -15.09
N PRO A 88 3.69 0.93 -15.27
CA PRO A 88 2.40 0.68 -14.65
C PRO A 88 2.49 0.46 -13.13
N VAL A 89 1.62 1.14 -12.39
CA VAL A 89 1.46 1.03 -10.94
C VAL A 89 0.07 0.47 -10.64
N PHE A 90 -0.02 -0.78 -10.20
CA PHE A 90 -1.30 -1.46 -10.00
C PHE A 90 -1.99 -1.09 -8.68
N TYR A 91 -3.29 -0.81 -8.75
CA TYR A 91 -4.20 -0.78 -7.60
C TYR A 91 -5.54 -1.43 -7.95
N GLY A 92 -5.90 -2.51 -7.25
CA GLY A 92 -7.10 -3.28 -7.58
C GLY A 92 -7.24 -4.60 -6.81
N GLU A 93 -8.25 -5.37 -7.18
CA GLU A 93 -8.60 -6.62 -6.51
C GLU A 93 -7.61 -7.76 -6.84
N THR A 94 -7.37 -8.67 -5.89
CA THR A 94 -6.52 -9.86 -6.05
C THR A 94 -6.77 -10.61 -7.36
N LEU A 95 -8.02 -10.99 -7.62
CA LEU A 95 -8.46 -11.69 -8.83
C LEU A 95 -8.17 -10.93 -10.15
N LEU A 96 -8.11 -9.59 -10.12
CA LEU A 96 -7.69 -8.81 -11.28
C LEU A 96 -6.18 -8.85 -11.46
N ALA A 97 -5.42 -8.72 -10.37
CA ALA A 97 -3.96 -8.85 -10.39
C ALA A 97 -3.54 -10.21 -10.96
N ASP A 98 -4.11 -11.29 -10.45
CA ASP A 98 -3.84 -12.67 -10.89
C ASP A 98 -4.11 -12.88 -12.39
N ALA A 99 -5.01 -12.09 -12.99
CA ALA A 99 -5.38 -12.17 -14.40
C ALA A 99 -4.50 -11.33 -15.35
N ILE A 100 -3.73 -10.33 -14.87
CA ILE A 100 -3.05 -9.36 -15.75
C ILE A 100 -1.58 -9.07 -15.42
N LEU A 101 -1.04 -9.54 -14.28
CA LEU A 101 0.32 -9.18 -13.87
C LEU A 101 1.42 -9.71 -14.79
N ASP A 102 1.20 -10.85 -15.44
CA ASP A 102 2.10 -11.38 -16.47
C ASP A 102 2.15 -10.43 -17.69
N ASP A 103 0.99 -10.00 -18.19
CA ASP A 103 0.89 -9.06 -19.31
C ASP A 103 1.52 -7.69 -18.97
N LEU A 104 1.29 -7.19 -17.75
CA LEU A 104 1.91 -5.96 -17.22
C LEU A 104 3.42 -6.11 -16.94
N ARG A 105 3.95 -7.34 -16.95
CA ARG A 105 5.33 -7.69 -16.54
C ARG A 105 5.71 -7.20 -15.14
N LEU A 106 4.72 -7.13 -14.24
CA LEU A 106 4.89 -6.70 -12.86
C LEU A 106 5.02 -7.90 -11.91
N ALA A 107 5.69 -7.67 -10.80
CA ALA A 107 5.62 -8.47 -9.59
C ALA A 107 5.10 -7.56 -8.47
N LEU A 108 4.00 -7.98 -7.83
CA LEU A 108 3.46 -7.24 -6.69
C LEU A 108 4.09 -7.75 -5.41
N LEU A 109 4.41 -6.83 -4.50
CA LEU A 109 4.93 -7.16 -3.18
C LEU A 109 3.79 -7.20 -2.16
N GLU A 110 3.75 -8.25 -1.36
CA GLU A 110 2.77 -8.48 -0.30
C GLU A 110 3.44 -9.11 0.94
N PRO A 111 2.88 -8.91 2.15
CA PRO A 111 3.34 -9.63 3.33
C PRO A 111 2.98 -11.12 3.21
N THR A 112 3.89 -11.99 3.63
CA THR A 112 3.66 -13.44 3.62
C THR A 112 2.62 -13.84 4.67
N ALA A 113 1.89 -14.93 4.42
CA ALA A 113 0.84 -15.42 5.33
C ALA A 113 1.33 -15.74 6.76
N ASP A 114 2.61 -16.06 6.91
CA ASP A 114 3.27 -16.33 8.19
C ASP A 114 3.85 -15.07 8.86
N TRP A 115 3.77 -13.88 8.25
CA TRP A 115 4.39 -12.64 8.76
C TRP A 115 3.92 -12.28 10.19
N LEU A 116 2.60 -12.24 10.42
CA LEU A 116 2.00 -11.93 11.73
C LEU A 116 2.31 -13.02 12.79
N PRO A 117 2.21 -14.34 12.47
CA PRO A 117 2.79 -15.40 13.30
C PRO A 117 4.31 -15.29 13.55
N GLY A 118 5.08 -14.71 12.61
CA GLY A 118 6.53 -14.50 12.69
C GLY A 118 6.94 -13.41 13.69
N LEU A 119 6.12 -12.37 13.84
CA LEU A 119 5.84 -11.65 15.10
C LEU A 119 6.72 -11.95 16.34
N PRO A 120 7.66 -11.10 16.78
CA PRO A 120 7.97 -11.03 18.20
C PRO A 120 6.68 -10.78 19.00
N ARG A 121 6.44 -11.56 20.07
CA ARG A 121 5.15 -11.54 20.82
C ARG A 121 4.78 -10.16 21.36
N VAL A 122 5.78 -9.32 21.64
CA VAL A 122 5.63 -7.91 22.07
C VAL A 122 4.85 -7.05 21.06
N HIS A 123 4.90 -7.36 19.76
CA HIS A 123 4.20 -6.58 18.73
C HIS A 123 2.77 -7.03 18.50
N ARG A 124 2.43 -8.31 18.71
CA ARG A 124 1.08 -8.86 18.45
C ARG A 124 0.17 -8.98 19.68
N LEU A 125 0.75 -9.03 20.89
CA LEU A 125 0.09 -9.12 22.22
C LEU A 125 -0.97 -10.23 22.42
N ARG A 126 -1.08 -11.15 21.47
CA ARG A 126 -1.95 -12.32 21.47
C ARG A 126 -1.24 -13.46 20.74
N ASP A 127 -1.74 -14.68 20.91
CA ASP A 127 -1.19 -15.82 20.20
C ASP A 127 -1.88 -15.97 18.83
N VAL A 128 -1.07 -15.99 17.76
CA VAL A 128 -1.52 -16.13 16.35
C VAL A 128 -0.61 -17.13 15.67
N ARG A 129 -1.19 -18.06 14.89
CA ARG A 129 -0.45 -19.09 14.16
C ARG A 129 -1.04 -19.31 12.77
N LEU A 130 -0.16 -19.65 11.82
CA LEU A 130 -0.55 -20.21 10.53
C LEU A 130 -0.72 -21.73 10.68
N THR A 131 -1.72 -22.29 10.02
CA THR A 131 -2.07 -23.73 10.05
C THR A 131 -2.82 -24.06 8.76
N THR A 132 -3.17 -25.33 8.55
CA THR A 132 -4.03 -25.76 7.44
C THR A 132 -5.51 -25.77 7.83
N LEU A 133 -6.42 -25.67 6.84
CA LEU A 133 -7.86 -25.85 7.05
C LEU A 133 -8.17 -27.21 7.72
N ALA A 134 -7.48 -28.29 7.32
CA ALA A 134 -7.60 -29.62 7.90
C ALA A 134 -7.29 -29.66 9.40
N GLU A 135 -6.29 -28.91 9.87
CA GLU A 135 -5.99 -28.79 11.30
C GLU A 135 -6.99 -27.86 12.00
N ALA A 136 -7.35 -26.73 11.37
CA ALA A 136 -8.27 -25.73 11.92
C ALA A 136 -9.65 -26.31 12.24
N VAL A 137 -10.18 -27.25 11.44
CA VAL A 137 -11.47 -27.91 11.72
C VAL A 137 -11.42 -28.87 12.92
N THR A 138 -10.24 -29.29 13.38
CA THR A 138 -10.10 -30.22 14.53
C THR A 138 -10.08 -29.53 15.90
N LEU A 139 -9.96 -28.20 15.91
CA LEU A 139 -9.87 -27.42 17.14
C LEU A 139 -11.14 -27.53 17.98
N ARG A 140 -10.98 -27.49 19.30
CA ARG A 140 -12.09 -27.67 20.26
C ARG A 140 -12.33 -26.43 21.12
N GLU A 141 -11.35 -25.56 21.16
CA GLU A 141 -11.35 -24.29 21.84
C GLU A 141 -12.03 -23.20 21.01
N ARG A 142 -12.61 -22.22 21.71
CA ARG A 142 -13.18 -21.03 21.09
C ARG A 142 -12.06 -20.14 20.56
N THR A 143 -12.00 -19.93 19.24
CA THR A 143 -10.87 -19.28 18.57
C THR A 143 -11.32 -18.43 17.38
N PHE A 144 -10.54 -17.39 17.04
CA PHE A 144 -10.74 -16.61 15.82
C PHE A 144 -10.03 -17.30 14.66
N ILE A 145 -10.74 -17.52 13.56
CA ILE A 145 -10.23 -18.24 12.40
C ILE A 145 -10.54 -17.42 11.14
N LYS A 146 -9.53 -17.16 10.32
CA LYS A 146 -9.70 -16.57 8.99
C LYS A 146 -8.89 -17.32 7.92
N PRO A 147 -9.37 -17.43 6.67
CA PRO A 147 -8.52 -17.81 5.55
C PRO A 147 -7.46 -16.73 5.33
N THR A 148 -6.34 -17.08 4.69
CA THR A 148 -5.35 -16.08 4.24
C THR A 148 -5.83 -15.29 3.02
N ASP A 149 -6.73 -15.87 2.21
CA ASP A 149 -7.52 -15.15 1.19
C ASP A 149 -8.93 -14.88 1.73
N GLU A 150 -9.28 -13.60 1.88
CA GLU A 150 -10.50 -13.11 2.54
C GLU A 150 -11.83 -13.67 2.00
N LYS A 151 -11.84 -14.28 0.80
CA LYS A 151 -13.07 -14.63 0.07
C LYS A 151 -13.51 -16.09 0.23
N LEU A 152 -12.75 -16.92 0.95
CA LEU A 152 -13.00 -18.38 1.00
C LEU A 152 -14.01 -18.80 2.09
N PHE A 153 -13.98 -18.18 3.27
CA PHE A 153 -14.98 -18.36 4.33
C PHE A 153 -14.93 -17.19 5.34
N PRO A 154 -15.98 -16.97 6.16
CA PRO A 154 -16.06 -15.81 7.05
C PRO A 154 -14.94 -15.75 8.10
N ALA A 155 -14.21 -14.63 8.16
CA ALA A 155 -13.27 -14.34 9.24
C ALA A 155 -14.03 -13.99 10.53
N ARG A 156 -14.08 -14.89 11.51
CA ARG A 156 -14.81 -14.67 12.78
C ARG A 156 -14.31 -15.53 13.93
N VAL A 157 -14.88 -15.31 15.11
CA VAL A 157 -14.76 -16.25 16.23
C VAL A 157 -15.71 -17.43 16.03
N TYR A 158 -15.18 -18.62 16.28
CA TYR A 158 -15.88 -19.90 16.26
C TYR A 158 -15.79 -20.54 17.65
N GLU A 159 -16.84 -21.22 18.09
CA GLU A 159 -16.84 -21.96 19.36
C GLU A 159 -15.97 -23.24 19.31
N GLY A 160 -15.60 -23.67 18.10
CA GLY A 160 -14.64 -24.73 17.83
C GLY A 160 -14.46 -24.91 16.32
N GLY A 161 -13.43 -25.64 15.90
CA GLY A 161 -13.07 -25.86 14.50
C GLY A 161 -14.19 -26.51 13.66
N ALA A 162 -14.94 -27.43 14.25
CA ALA A 162 -16.06 -28.09 13.57
C ALA A 162 -17.18 -27.09 13.16
N ALA A 163 -17.23 -25.89 13.75
CA ALA A 163 -18.21 -24.86 13.41
C ALA A 163 -17.79 -23.98 12.21
N LEU A 164 -16.64 -24.23 11.57
CA LEU A 164 -16.30 -23.62 10.27
C LEU A 164 -17.30 -23.99 9.18
N ASP A 165 -17.68 -25.28 9.13
CA ASP A 165 -18.47 -25.90 8.05
C ASP A 165 -18.00 -25.45 6.64
N PRO A 166 -16.72 -25.68 6.28
CA PRO A 166 -16.15 -25.18 5.03
C PRO A 166 -16.73 -25.90 3.81
N ASP A 167 -16.80 -25.23 2.65
CA ASP A 167 -17.17 -25.90 1.38
C ASP A 167 -16.22 -27.10 1.16
N PRO A 168 -16.73 -28.34 0.98
CA PRO A 168 -15.91 -29.54 0.77
C PRO A 168 -14.97 -29.48 -0.45
N LYS A 169 -15.10 -28.49 -1.33
CA LYS A 169 -14.16 -28.22 -2.44
C LYS A 169 -12.91 -27.45 -2.01
N LEU A 170 -12.89 -26.83 -0.83
CA LEU A 170 -11.70 -26.12 -0.35
C LEU A 170 -10.58 -27.12 -0.07
N PRO A 171 -9.33 -26.82 -0.49
CA PRO A 171 -8.22 -27.75 -0.30
C PRO A 171 -7.92 -27.94 1.19
N PRO A 172 -7.71 -29.18 1.69
CA PRO A 172 -7.44 -29.41 3.12
C PRO A 172 -6.19 -28.70 3.64
N ASP A 173 -5.19 -28.50 2.77
CA ASP A 173 -3.95 -27.78 3.02
C ASP A 173 -4.05 -26.25 2.84
N LEU A 174 -5.26 -25.72 2.58
CA LEU A 174 -5.51 -24.27 2.51
C LEU A 174 -4.92 -23.55 3.74
N PRO A 175 -4.06 -22.53 3.57
CA PRO A 175 -3.52 -21.77 4.68
C PRO A 175 -4.62 -20.98 5.43
N VAL A 176 -4.61 -21.11 6.75
CA VAL A 176 -5.58 -20.52 7.67
C VAL A 176 -4.85 -19.90 8.83
N LEU A 177 -5.23 -18.66 9.19
CA LEU A 177 -4.76 -18.00 10.40
C LEU A 177 -5.72 -18.31 11.56
N VAL A 178 -5.15 -18.80 12.66
CA VAL A 178 -5.84 -19.07 13.91
C VAL A 178 -5.27 -18.12 14.97
N SER A 179 -6.15 -17.37 15.63
CA SER A 179 -5.82 -16.37 16.64
C SER A 179 -6.60 -16.63 17.93
N GLU A 180 -5.98 -16.32 19.05
CA GLU A 180 -6.69 -16.05 20.29
C GLU A 180 -7.77 -14.97 20.03
N PRO A 181 -9.03 -15.16 20.49
CA PRO A 181 -10.06 -14.14 20.38
C PRO A 181 -9.71 -12.91 21.24
N VAL A 182 -9.54 -11.77 20.59
CA VAL A 182 -9.38 -10.45 21.23
C VAL A 182 -10.47 -9.50 20.73
N VAL A 183 -10.72 -8.44 21.48
CA VAL A 183 -11.58 -7.32 21.05
C VAL A 183 -10.69 -6.13 20.77
N PHE A 184 -10.70 -5.66 19.53
CA PHE A 184 -10.12 -4.39 19.14
C PHE A 184 -11.15 -3.28 19.34
N GLU A 185 -10.82 -2.27 20.13
CA GLU A 185 -11.70 -1.13 20.41
C GLU A 185 -11.63 -0.09 19.28
N VAL A 186 -10.44 0.08 18.72
CA VAL A 186 -10.15 0.90 17.55
C VAL A 186 -8.97 0.28 16.79
N GLU A 187 -8.98 0.42 15.47
CA GLU A 187 -7.92 -0.04 14.57
C GLU A 187 -7.52 1.07 13.59
N PHE A 188 -6.21 1.25 13.44
CA PHE A 188 -5.57 2.24 12.59
C PHE A 188 -4.80 1.55 11.46
N ARG A 189 -5.01 2.03 10.24
CA ARG A 189 -4.33 1.57 9.04
C ARG A 189 -3.15 2.46 8.73
N PHE A 190 -1.95 1.89 8.62
CA PHE A 190 -0.71 2.60 8.27
C PHE A 190 -0.20 2.14 6.91
N PHE A 191 -0.12 3.06 5.95
CA PHE A 191 0.64 2.87 4.72
C PHE A 191 2.11 3.14 4.99
N ILE A 192 2.97 2.15 4.71
CA ILE A 192 4.40 2.18 5.05
C ILE A 192 5.24 2.06 3.78
N LEU A 193 6.26 2.91 3.68
CA LEU A 193 7.28 2.92 2.62
C LEU A 193 8.67 2.91 3.25
N GLU A 194 9.49 1.91 2.93
CA GLU A 194 10.88 1.76 3.37
C GLU A 194 11.05 1.99 4.89
N ARG A 195 10.21 1.29 5.68
CA ARG A 195 10.09 1.38 7.15
C ARG A 195 9.74 2.77 7.69
N ARG A 196 9.07 3.61 6.89
CA ARG A 196 8.52 4.91 7.31
C ARG A 196 7.02 4.93 7.07
N VAL A 197 6.26 5.47 8.03
CA VAL A 197 4.84 5.76 7.82
C VAL A 197 4.73 6.87 6.76
N ALA A 198 4.03 6.57 5.66
CA ALA A 198 3.71 7.54 4.63
C ALA A 198 2.44 8.32 5.01
N THR A 199 1.39 7.61 5.42
CA THR A 199 0.12 8.17 5.89
C THR A 199 -0.65 7.10 6.67
N PHE A 200 -1.64 7.51 7.47
CA PHE A 200 -2.46 6.60 8.27
C PHE A 200 -3.84 7.16 8.58
N SER A 201 -4.76 6.30 8.99
CA SER A 201 -6.13 6.66 9.38
C SER A 201 -6.76 5.60 10.29
N PRO A 202 -7.61 5.95 11.27
CA PRO A 202 -8.49 4.98 11.91
C PRO A 202 -9.45 4.42 10.85
N TYR A 203 -9.75 3.11 10.90
CA TYR A 203 -10.65 2.50 9.92
C TYR A 203 -11.74 1.61 10.52
N ILE A 204 -11.50 1.00 11.69
CA ILE A 204 -12.53 0.30 12.48
C ILE A 204 -12.58 0.87 13.89
N ARG A 205 -13.78 1.03 14.45
CA ARG A 205 -14.04 1.37 15.85
C ARG A 205 -15.22 0.56 16.36
N GLY A 206 -15.02 -0.21 17.43
CA GLY A 206 -16.07 -1.08 18.00
C GLY A 206 -16.62 -2.14 17.03
N GLY A 207 -15.85 -2.52 16.00
CA GLY A 207 -16.29 -3.44 14.93
C GLY A 207 -16.98 -2.78 13.74
N GLU A 208 -17.26 -1.47 13.79
CA GLU A 208 -17.89 -0.70 12.70
C GLU A 208 -16.85 0.18 11.98
N ILE A 209 -17.16 0.61 10.75
CA ILE A 209 -16.29 1.52 9.99
C ILE A 209 -16.12 2.84 10.77
N ALA A 210 -14.88 3.24 11.03
CA ALA A 210 -14.53 4.46 11.79
C ALA A 210 -14.74 5.77 10.99
N ARG A 211 -15.75 5.79 10.12
CA ARG A 211 -16.13 6.92 9.29
C ARG A 211 -17.44 7.51 9.83
N SER A 212 -17.41 8.78 10.18
CA SER A 212 -18.58 9.50 10.70
C SER A 212 -19.69 9.63 9.64
N ALA A 213 -20.90 10.00 10.08
CA ALA A 213 -22.07 10.13 9.20
C ALA A 213 -21.94 11.24 8.14
N ASP A 214 -21.14 12.27 8.42
CA ASP A 214 -20.74 13.33 7.47
C ASP A 214 -19.52 12.94 6.60
N GLY A 215 -18.95 11.75 6.82
CA GLY A 215 -17.96 11.12 5.96
C GLY A 215 -16.50 11.40 6.32
N ALA A 216 -16.24 11.98 7.50
CA ALA A 216 -14.90 12.20 8.04
C ALA A 216 -14.33 10.92 8.71
N TRP A 217 -13.01 10.88 8.90
CA TRP A 217 -12.31 9.79 9.56
C TRP A 217 -11.69 10.32 10.85
N GLU A 218 -12.53 10.46 11.88
CA GLU A 218 -12.15 11.09 13.14
C GLU A 218 -11.19 10.23 13.94
N ALA A 219 -9.98 10.75 14.15
CA ALA A 219 -8.94 10.14 14.94
C ALA A 219 -8.76 10.92 16.25
N ASP A 220 -8.89 10.25 17.39
CA ASP A 220 -8.52 10.88 18.65
C ASP A 220 -6.99 11.13 18.66
N PRO A 221 -6.50 12.31 19.13
CA PRO A 221 -5.08 12.60 19.11
C PRO A 221 -4.22 11.68 19.99
N GLN A 222 -4.75 11.20 21.12
CA GLN A 222 -4.06 10.28 22.02
C GLN A 222 -4.01 8.86 21.44
N GLU A 223 -5.11 8.38 20.86
CA GLU A 223 -5.13 7.12 20.09
C GLU A 223 -4.14 7.17 18.93
N SER A 224 -4.17 8.27 18.15
CA SER A 224 -3.26 8.48 17.01
C SER A 224 -1.80 8.45 17.43
N ALA A 225 -1.46 9.12 18.54
CA ALA A 225 -0.11 9.14 19.09
C ALA A 225 0.32 7.74 19.58
N ALA A 226 -0.57 7.00 20.22
CA ALA A 226 -0.27 5.65 20.72
C ALA A 226 -0.10 4.64 19.58
N ALA A 227 -1.02 4.60 18.60
CA ALA A 227 -0.89 3.77 17.41
C ALA A 227 0.39 4.10 16.61
N THR A 228 0.71 5.39 16.48
CA THR A 228 1.94 5.85 15.82
C THR A 228 3.20 5.41 16.60
N ALA A 229 3.21 5.48 17.93
CA ALA A 229 4.32 5.00 18.74
C ALA A 229 4.51 3.47 18.60
N THR A 230 3.42 2.71 18.58
CA THR A 230 3.45 1.25 18.38
C THR A 230 3.99 0.87 17.00
N VAL A 231 3.51 1.52 15.91
CA VAL A 231 4.07 1.24 14.58
C VAL A 231 5.53 1.71 14.46
N GLN A 232 5.92 2.82 15.10
CA GLN A 232 7.32 3.25 15.12
C GLN A 232 8.22 2.24 15.86
N ALA A 233 7.76 1.63 16.95
CA ALA A 233 8.49 0.56 17.63
C ALA A 233 8.66 -0.68 16.74
N LEU A 234 7.60 -1.11 16.04
CA LEU A 234 7.65 -2.18 15.04
C LEU A 234 8.64 -1.85 13.90
N LEU A 235 8.61 -0.62 13.39
CA LEU A 235 9.48 -0.13 12.31
C LEU A 235 10.93 0.11 12.77
N ALA A 236 11.20 0.22 14.06
CA ALA A 236 12.56 0.31 14.62
C ALA A 236 13.18 -1.06 14.93
N ASP A 237 12.38 -2.11 15.09
CA ASP A 237 12.84 -3.45 15.47
C ASP A 237 13.57 -4.17 14.31
N PRO A 238 14.87 -4.48 14.42
CA PRO A 238 15.64 -5.14 13.36
C PRO A 238 15.23 -6.60 13.13
N ASP A 239 14.61 -7.27 14.10
CA ASP A 239 14.14 -8.65 13.97
C ASP A 239 12.82 -8.73 13.17
N VAL A 240 12.11 -7.60 13.03
CA VAL A 240 10.90 -7.49 12.23
C VAL A 240 11.26 -7.21 10.78
N ALA A 241 11.28 -8.26 9.95
CA ALA A 241 11.35 -8.11 8.49
C ALA A 241 10.01 -7.59 7.93
N LEU A 242 10.07 -6.67 6.97
CA LEU A 242 8.89 -6.03 6.35
C LEU A 242 9.06 -5.98 4.82
N PRO A 243 7.97 -6.07 4.04
CA PRO A 243 7.99 -5.64 2.65
C PRO A 243 8.36 -4.14 2.58
N PRO A 244 9.07 -3.72 1.53
CA PRO A 244 9.52 -2.33 1.36
C PRO A 244 8.35 -1.36 1.12
N ALA A 245 7.18 -1.86 0.72
CA ALA A 245 5.92 -1.14 0.73
C ALA A 245 4.80 -2.08 1.17
N VAL A 246 4.06 -1.70 2.21
CA VAL A 246 3.09 -2.56 2.90
C VAL A 246 2.06 -1.71 3.64
N VAL A 247 0.89 -2.28 3.91
CA VAL A 247 -0.05 -1.74 4.89
C VAL A 247 0.06 -2.55 6.18
N VAL A 248 0.17 -1.90 7.33
CA VAL A 248 0.11 -2.55 8.64
C VAL A 248 -1.03 -1.94 9.43
N ASP A 249 -1.90 -2.79 9.95
CA ASP A 249 -3.04 -2.39 10.77
C ASP A 249 -2.69 -2.59 12.25
N ILE A 250 -2.89 -1.55 13.07
CA ILE A 250 -2.51 -1.47 14.49
C ILE A 250 -3.77 -1.21 15.31
N GLY A 251 -4.05 -2.04 16.31
CA GLY A 251 -5.30 -1.98 17.07
C GLY A 251 -5.09 -1.92 18.57
N HIS A 252 -5.99 -1.22 19.27
CA HIS A 252 -6.05 -1.22 20.72
C HIS A 252 -6.86 -2.43 21.20
N MET A 253 -6.20 -3.41 21.81
CA MET A 253 -6.83 -4.59 22.39
C MET A 253 -7.31 -4.31 23.81
N ALA A 254 -8.60 -4.52 24.05
CA ALA A 254 -9.23 -4.35 25.35
C ALA A 254 -8.47 -5.11 26.45
N GLY A 255 -7.99 -4.36 27.46
CA GLY A 255 -7.22 -4.91 28.58
C GLY A 255 -5.79 -5.39 28.27
N ARG A 256 -5.25 -5.12 27.07
CA ARG A 256 -3.88 -5.52 26.67
C ARG A 256 -3.03 -4.38 26.12
N GLY A 257 -3.64 -3.38 25.49
CA GLY A 257 -2.93 -2.28 24.84
C GLY A 257 -2.76 -2.46 23.33
N TRP A 258 -1.84 -1.70 22.75
CA TRP A 258 -1.69 -1.56 21.30
C TRP A 258 -0.78 -2.62 20.69
N GLY A 259 -1.26 -3.29 19.64
CA GLY A 259 -0.47 -4.25 18.87
C GLY A 259 -0.96 -4.41 17.43
N VAL A 260 -0.18 -5.13 16.63
CA VAL A 260 -0.45 -5.41 15.22
C VAL A 260 -1.71 -6.27 15.09
N VAL A 261 -2.71 -5.76 14.36
CA VAL A 261 -3.86 -6.54 13.90
C VAL A 261 -3.39 -7.51 12.82
N GLU A 262 -2.87 -6.96 11.72
CA GLU A 262 -2.39 -7.70 10.55
C GLU A 262 -1.49 -6.82 9.65
N ALA A 263 -1.00 -7.40 8.55
CA ALA A 263 -0.42 -6.64 7.45
C ALA A 263 -1.09 -7.06 6.14
N ASN A 264 -1.24 -6.09 5.24
CA ASN A 264 -2.00 -6.20 4.00
C ASN A 264 -1.17 -5.72 2.79
N PRO A 265 -1.40 -6.28 1.59
CA PRO A 265 -0.84 -5.75 0.35
C PRO A 265 -1.30 -4.32 0.10
N ALA A 266 -0.36 -3.37 -0.04
CA ALA A 266 -0.71 -1.95 -0.23
C ALA A 266 -1.54 -1.71 -1.52
N TRP A 267 -1.27 -2.49 -2.58
CA TRP A 267 -1.95 -2.45 -3.88
C TRP A 267 -3.41 -2.96 -3.87
N ALA A 268 -3.86 -3.63 -2.81
CA ALA A 268 -5.26 -4.06 -2.62
C ALA A 268 -5.88 -3.55 -1.31
N SER A 269 -5.21 -2.64 -0.60
CA SER A 269 -5.71 -2.08 0.66
C SER A 269 -6.63 -0.88 0.43
N GLY A 270 -7.72 -0.81 1.20
CA GLY A 270 -8.55 0.40 1.27
C GLY A 270 -7.78 1.57 1.90
N LEU A 271 -7.96 2.78 1.38
CA LEU A 271 -7.32 4.01 1.84
C LEU A 271 -7.88 4.51 3.16
N CYS A 272 -9.19 4.31 3.37
CA CYS A 272 -9.95 4.87 4.48
C CYS A 272 -9.83 6.41 4.48
N GLY A 273 -9.28 7.04 5.53
CA GLY A 273 -8.99 8.48 5.57
C GLY A 273 -7.53 8.84 5.25
N SER A 274 -6.73 7.90 4.75
CA SER A 274 -5.33 8.13 4.41
C SER A 274 -5.19 9.07 3.20
N ASP A 275 -4.12 9.88 3.17
CA ASP A 275 -3.88 10.82 2.08
C ASP A 275 -3.49 10.06 0.79
N PRO A 276 -4.32 10.10 -0.28
CA PRO A 276 -4.04 9.36 -1.51
C PRO A 276 -2.73 9.80 -2.18
N ALA A 277 -2.29 11.05 -2.04
CA ALA A 277 -1.04 11.53 -2.62
C ALA A 277 0.19 10.92 -1.93
N LEU A 278 0.09 10.64 -0.62
CA LEU A 278 1.13 9.94 0.14
C LEU A 278 1.07 8.41 -0.03
N VAL A 279 -0.06 7.86 -0.50
CA VAL A 279 -0.17 6.44 -0.87
C VAL A 279 0.45 6.14 -2.24
N LEU A 280 0.43 7.07 -3.21
CA LEU A 280 1.00 6.82 -4.55
C LEU A 280 2.45 6.28 -4.55
N PRO A 281 3.42 6.84 -3.80
CA PRO A 281 4.77 6.29 -3.72
C PRO A 281 4.83 4.87 -3.13
N VAL A 282 3.91 4.53 -2.22
CA VAL A 282 3.77 3.19 -1.63
C VAL A 282 3.33 2.19 -2.70
N LEU A 283 2.30 2.55 -3.48
CA LEU A 283 1.79 1.73 -4.58
C LEU A 283 2.86 1.47 -5.65
N ARG A 284 3.61 2.50 -6.04
CA ARG A 284 4.71 2.35 -7.02
C ARG A 284 5.83 1.47 -6.47
N ARG A 285 6.10 1.49 -5.17
CA ARG A 285 7.15 0.65 -4.57
C ARG A 285 6.74 -0.82 -4.42
N CYS A 286 5.46 -1.12 -4.21
CA CYS A 286 4.96 -2.50 -4.19
C CYS A 286 4.63 -3.07 -5.59
N ALA A 287 4.63 -2.25 -6.65
CA ALA A 287 4.44 -2.70 -8.04
C ALA A 287 5.78 -2.66 -8.80
N VAL A 288 6.57 -3.74 -8.71
CA VAL A 288 7.94 -3.77 -9.24
C VAL A 288 7.95 -4.40 -10.65
N PRO A 289 8.52 -3.76 -11.68
CA PRO A 289 8.77 -4.41 -12.97
C PRO A 289 9.67 -5.64 -12.77
N ARG A 290 9.33 -6.79 -13.37
CA ARG A 290 10.07 -8.05 -13.15
C ARG A 290 11.55 -7.98 -13.51
N SER A 291 11.93 -7.12 -14.45
CA SER A 291 13.32 -6.81 -14.83
C SER A 291 14.11 -6.04 -13.76
N HIS A 292 13.45 -5.49 -12.75
CA HIS A 292 14.03 -4.65 -11.69
C HIS A 292 13.86 -5.25 -10.28
N LEU A 293 13.35 -6.49 -10.16
CA LEU A 293 13.27 -7.19 -8.89
C LEU A 293 14.66 -7.36 -8.26
N THR A 294 14.80 -6.97 -7.00
CA THR A 294 16.01 -7.22 -6.21
C THR A 294 15.88 -8.51 -5.40
N GLU A 295 17.00 -9.05 -4.94
CA GLU A 295 17.01 -10.20 -4.00
C GLU A 295 16.18 -9.93 -2.73
N GLY A 296 16.17 -8.68 -2.25
CA GLY A 296 15.36 -8.26 -1.10
C GLY A 296 13.85 -8.22 -1.37
N ASP A 297 13.43 -8.02 -2.63
CA ASP A 297 12.03 -8.05 -3.04
C ASP A 297 11.51 -9.50 -3.19
N THR A 298 12.34 -10.43 -3.65
CA THR A 298 11.95 -11.80 -4.04
C THR A 298 11.14 -12.54 -2.97
N ARG A 299 11.48 -12.37 -1.68
CA ARG A 299 10.76 -12.99 -0.54
C ARG A 299 9.35 -12.44 -0.29
N TRP A 300 8.98 -11.33 -0.93
CA TRP A 300 7.70 -10.63 -0.79
C TRP A 300 6.88 -10.67 -2.07
N VAL A 301 7.40 -11.24 -3.16
CA VAL A 301 6.67 -11.35 -4.42
C VAL A 301 5.45 -12.24 -4.21
N ARG A 302 4.26 -11.71 -4.52
CA ARG A 302 3.00 -12.45 -4.59
C ARG A 302 3.20 -13.74 -5.40
N PRO A 303 2.88 -14.92 -4.85
CA PRO A 303 2.89 -16.16 -5.63
C PRO A 303 1.97 -16.04 -6.84
N SER A 304 2.43 -16.49 -8.01
CA SER A 304 1.54 -16.75 -9.15
C SER A 304 0.54 -17.84 -8.75
N GLY A 305 -0.75 -17.56 -8.95
CA GLY A 305 -1.84 -18.52 -8.74
C GLY A 305 -1.94 -19.59 -9.82
#